data_AF-A0A7C1V0A8-F1
#
_entry.id   AF-A0A7C1V0A8-F1
#
_cell.length_a   1.000
_cell.length_b   1.000
_cell.length_c   1.000
_cell.angle_alpha   90.00
_cell.angle_beta   90.00
_cell.angle_gamma   90.00
#
_symmetry.space_group_name_H-M   'P 1'
#
loop_
_entity.id
_entity.type
_entity.pdbx_description
1 polymer ?
#
loop_
_entity_poly.entity_id
_entity_poly.type
_entity_poly.pdbx_seq_one_letter_code
_entity_poly.pdbx_strand_id
1 'polypeptide(L)'
;MNSRKITKRVWKFTRGKKTRETSTLVREEIWSLFVQDTLVNTFLCSGNYLNELALGYLAYKGIISRREDVLDLEIDHEKNRMQINIAPECKGFVSFQVQNDAEKRLPVELDTDACRKLKSRKGEDLVVDKEQVFELMVQLNEQSVLYKSTHGVHNS
;
A
#
# COMPACT_ATOMS: atom_id res chain seq x y z
N MET A 1 -2.38 13.81 -14.55
CA MET A 1 -1.59 12.72 -13.92
C MET A 1 -0.14 13.13 -13.87
N ASN A 2 0.44 13.29 -12.68
CA ASN A 2 1.85 13.62 -12.52
C ASN A 2 2.76 12.50 -13.03
N SER A 3 3.90 12.85 -13.63
CA SER A 3 4.91 11.86 -14.01
C SER A 3 5.43 11.14 -12.77
N ARG A 4 5.23 9.82 -12.74
CA ARG A 4 5.68 8.84 -11.71
C ARG A 4 7.20 8.75 -11.60
N LYS A 5 7.89 9.32 -12.58
CA LYS A 5 9.33 9.33 -12.71
C LYS A 5 9.82 10.77 -12.68
N ILE A 6 10.93 10.98 -11.99
CA ILE A 6 11.70 12.22 -12.03
C ILE A 6 13.09 11.91 -12.55
N THR A 7 13.58 12.75 -13.44
CA THR A 7 14.93 12.63 -13.97
C THR A 7 15.82 13.65 -13.28
N LYS A 8 16.95 13.19 -12.72
CA LYS A 8 17.89 14.03 -11.98
C LYS A 8 19.32 13.72 -12.40
N ARG A 9 20.16 14.76 -12.43
CA ARG A 9 21.61 14.58 -12.52
C ARG A 9 22.13 14.15 -11.16
N VAL A 10 22.71 12.97 -11.10
CA VAL A 10 23.23 12.36 -9.88
C VAL A 10 24.74 12.14 -10.01
N TRP A 11 25.39 11.95 -8.88
CA TRP A 11 26.75 11.41 -8.82
C TRP A 11 26.66 9.91 -8.57
N LYS A 12 27.22 9.12 -9.48
CA LYS A 12 27.36 7.67 -9.31
C LYS A 12 28.79 7.35 -8.90
N PHE A 13 28.93 6.51 -7.88
CA PHE A 13 30.22 5.97 -7.46
C PHE A 13 30.21 4.48 -7.75
N THR A 14 31.10 4.02 -8.63
CA THR A 14 31.19 2.59 -8.99
C THR A 14 32.64 2.21 -9.18
N ARG A 15 33.09 1.17 -8.46
CA ARG A 15 34.47 0.68 -8.48
C ARG A 15 35.52 1.80 -8.30
N GLY A 16 35.29 2.67 -7.31
CA GLY A 16 36.18 3.79 -6.99
C GLY A 16 36.15 4.99 -7.95
N LYS A 17 35.36 4.94 -9.02
CA LYS A 17 35.21 6.06 -9.97
C LYS A 17 33.93 6.85 -9.70
N LYS A 18 34.04 8.18 -9.70
CA LYS A 18 32.92 9.13 -9.58
C LYS A 18 32.54 9.65 -10.96
N THR A 19 31.31 9.42 -11.39
CA THR A 19 30.77 9.93 -12.66
C THR A 19 29.50 10.73 -12.42
N ARG A 20 29.25 11.74 -13.26
CA ARG A 20 28.00 12.50 -13.23
C ARG A 20 27.11 11.98 -14.35
N GLU A 21 25.98 11.39 -13.99
CA GLU A 21 25.05 10.80 -14.93
C GLU A 21 23.61 11.26 -14.66
N THR A 22 22.75 11.06 -15.65
CA THR A 22 21.32 11.30 -15.51
C THR A 22 20.66 10.00 -15.09
N SER A 23 19.95 10.03 -13.96
CA SER A 23 19.21 8.88 -13.44
C SER A 23 17.71 9.17 -13.40
N THR A 24 16.92 8.12 -13.60
CA THR A 24 15.47 8.16 -13.48
C THR A 24 15.09 7.57 -12.13
N LEU A 25 14.42 8.37 -11.31
CA LEU A 25 14.01 8.01 -9.95
C LEU A 25 12.49 7.91 -9.90
N VAL A 26 11.97 7.09 -9.00
CA VAL A 26 10.54 7.09 -8.68
C VAL A 26 10.19 8.33 -7.86
N ARG A 27 8.98 8.86 -8.05
CA ARG A 27 8.39 9.85 -7.17
C ARG A 27 7.63 9.16 -6.03
N GLU A 28 7.92 9.54 -4.80
CA GLU A 28 7.11 9.19 -3.64
C GLU A 28 6.26 10.38 -3.21
N GLU A 29 5.05 10.07 -2.74
CA GLU A 29 4.02 11.02 -2.33
C GLU A 29 3.48 10.60 -0.96
N ILE A 30 3.15 11.60 -0.14
CA ILE A 30 2.54 11.40 1.17
C ILE A 30 1.02 11.46 1.00
N TRP A 31 0.33 10.38 1.36
CA TRP A 31 -1.11 10.23 1.24
C TRP A 31 -1.75 9.89 2.58
N SER A 32 -2.78 10.64 2.98
CA SER A 32 -3.46 10.46 4.27
C SER A 32 -4.79 9.73 4.08
N LEU A 33 -4.99 8.62 4.81
CA LEU A 33 -6.21 7.83 4.79
C LEU A 33 -7.09 8.18 5.99
N PHE A 34 -8.32 8.56 5.68
CA PHE A 34 -9.37 8.85 6.64
C PHE A 34 -10.51 7.85 6.51
N VAL A 35 -11.03 7.42 7.66
CA VAL A 35 -12.25 6.60 7.75
C VAL A 35 -13.21 7.31 8.69
N GLN A 36 -14.43 7.59 8.23
CA GLN A 36 -15.40 8.40 8.99
C GLN A 36 -14.74 9.68 9.56
N ASP A 37 -13.99 10.39 8.72
CA ASP A 37 -13.24 11.61 9.04
C ASP A 37 -12.16 11.49 10.14
N THR A 38 -11.87 10.28 10.61
CA THR A 38 -10.76 10.01 11.51
C THR A 38 -9.52 9.63 10.71
N LEU A 39 -8.38 10.27 10.98
CA LEU A 39 -7.09 9.87 10.38
C LEU A 39 -6.70 8.47 10.86
N VAL A 40 -6.63 7.52 9.93
CA VAL A 40 -6.31 6.12 10.20
C VAL A 40 -4.84 5.83 9.93
N ASN A 41 -4.28 6.34 8.83
CA ASN A 41 -2.88 6.16 8.50
C ASN A 41 -2.37 7.22 7.51
N THR A 42 -1.05 7.34 7.41
CA THR A 42 -0.37 8.14 6.38
C THR A 42 0.64 7.26 5.66
N PHE A 43 0.59 7.23 4.32
CA PHE A 43 1.43 6.42 3.47
C PHE A 43 2.46 7.28 2.74
N LEU A 44 3.70 6.80 2.67
CA LEU A 44 4.67 7.21 1.66
C LEU A 44 4.60 6.17 0.53
N CYS A 45 4.10 6.57 -0.64
CA CYS A 45 3.84 5.63 -1.73
C CYS A 45 3.98 6.27 -3.11
N SER A 46 3.80 5.49 -4.17
CA SER A 46 3.93 5.98 -5.56
C SER A 46 2.73 6.81 -6.07
N GLY A 47 1.70 7.02 -5.23
CA GLY A 47 0.49 7.76 -5.59
C GLY A 47 -0.43 7.05 -6.60
N ASN A 48 -0.27 5.73 -6.80
CA ASN A 48 -1.10 4.93 -7.72
C ASN A 48 -1.86 3.85 -6.97
N TYR A 49 -2.94 3.36 -7.59
CA TYR A 49 -3.79 2.29 -7.04
C TYR A 49 -4.22 2.58 -5.60
N LEU A 50 -4.57 3.85 -5.35
CA LEU A 50 -4.87 4.36 -4.01
C LEU A 50 -6.15 3.74 -3.44
N ASN A 51 -7.11 3.40 -4.31
CA ASN A 51 -8.32 2.68 -3.93
C ASN A 51 -7.95 1.31 -3.36
N GLU A 52 -7.14 0.55 -4.10
CA GLU A 52 -6.68 -0.79 -3.72
C GLU A 52 -5.80 -0.74 -2.48
N LEU A 53 -4.89 0.24 -2.38
CA LEU A 53 -4.05 0.46 -1.20
C LEU A 53 -4.91 0.72 0.04
N ALA A 54 -5.88 1.63 -0.05
CA ALA A 54 -6.72 1.99 1.08
C ALA A 54 -7.60 0.80 1.52
N LEU A 55 -8.29 0.15 0.57
CA LEU A 55 -9.14 -1.01 0.85
C LEU A 55 -8.32 -2.19 1.40
N GLY A 56 -7.18 -2.49 0.79
CA GLY A 56 -6.27 -3.55 1.21
C GLY A 56 -5.73 -3.30 2.62
N TYR A 57 -5.37 -2.06 2.93
CA TYR A 57 -4.94 -1.69 4.29
C TYR A 57 -6.07 -1.85 5.32
N LEU A 58 -7.29 -1.41 5.01
CA LEU A 58 -8.42 -1.59 5.92
C LEU A 58 -8.75 -3.06 6.14
N ALA A 59 -8.70 -3.89 5.10
CA ALA A 59 -8.89 -5.32 5.20
C ALA A 59 -7.77 -5.98 6.01
N TYR A 60 -6.52 -5.59 5.78
CA TYR A 60 -5.35 -6.04 6.54
C TYR A 60 -5.46 -5.72 8.03
N LYS A 61 -5.92 -4.51 8.39
CA LYS A 61 -6.18 -4.13 9.78
C LYS A 61 -7.45 -4.76 10.37
N GLY A 62 -8.22 -5.50 9.58
CA GLY A 62 -9.50 -6.09 9.98
C GLY A 62 -10.59 -5.06 10.27
N ILE A 63 -10.46 -3.85 9.70
CA ILE A 63 -11.46 -2.78 9.81
C ILE A 63 -12.66 -3.14 8.93
N ILE A 64 -12.40 -3.64 7.71
CA ILE A 64 -13.43 -4.17 6.80
C ILE A 64 -13.16 -5.64 6.50
N SER A 65 -14.21 -6.38 6.13
CA SER A 65 -14.14 -7.82 5.85
C SER A 65 -14.82 -8.22 4.54
N ARG A 66 -15.74 -7.39 4.05
CA ARG A 66 -16.53 -7.63 2.85
C ARG A 66 -16.74 -6.33 2.09
N ARG A 67 -17.12 -6.44 0.81
CA ARG A 67 -17.29 -5.28 -0.07
C ARG A 67 -18.36 -4.31 0.44
N GLU A 68 -19.40 -4.84 1.08
CA GLU A 68 -20.56 -4.10 1.59
C GLU A 68 -20.22 -3.25 2.82
N ASP A 69 -19.09 -3.53 3.49
CA ASP A 69 -18.65 -2.70 4.61
C ASP A 69 -18.23 -1.30 4.15
N VAL A 70 -17.99 -1.08 2.85
CA VAL A 70 -17.56 0.20 2.28
C VAL A 70 -18.70 0.82 1.47
N LEU A 71 -19.24 1.92 1.98
CA LEU A 71 -20.30 2.70 1.34
C LEU A 71 -19.75 3.52 0.18
N ASP A 72 -18.63 4.22 0.42
CA ASP A 72 -18.01 5.10 -0.56
C ASP A 72 -16.50 5.27 -0.29
N LEU A 73 -15.76 5.57 -1.34
CA LEU A 73 -14.33 5.87 -1.31
C LEU A 73 -14.04 7.02 -2.28
N GLU A 74 -13.50 8.11 -1.73
CA GLU A 74 -13.15 9.31 -2.48
C GLU A 74 -11.64 9.58 -2.38
N ILE A 75 -11.03 9.97 -3.50
CA ILE A 75 -9.61 10.35 -3.60
C ILE A 75 -9.52 11.82 -3.97
N ASP A 76 -9.09 12.65 -3.02
CA ASP A 76 -8.77 14.06 -3.25
C ASP A 76 -7.27 14.19 -3.55
N HIS A 77 -6.96 14.32 -4.84
CA HIS A 77 -5.59 14.50 -5.34
C HIS A 77 -4.98 15.87 -5.06
N GLU A 78 -5.78 16.89 -4.73
CA GLU A 78 -5.25 18.21 -4.37
C GLU A 78 -4.71 18.19 -2.93
N LYS A 79 -5.38 17.44 -2.05
CA LYS A 79 -5.01 17.31 -0.64
C LYS A 79 -4.22 16.04 -0.32
N ASN A 80 -3.95 15.19 -1.31
CA ASN A 80 -3.42 13.83 -1.13
C ASN A 80 -4.17 13.06 -0.03
N ARG A 81 -5.50 13.06 -0.13
CA ARG A 81 -6.40 12.50 0.88
C ARG A 81 -7.24 11.37 0.30
N MET A 82 -7.30 10.27 1.02
CA MET A 82 -8.20 9.15 0.75
C MET A 82 -9.27 9.16 1.84
N GLN A 83 -10.54 9.32 1.47
CA GLN A 83 -11.67 9.28 2.41
C GLN A 83 -12.47 8.01 2.16
N ILE A 84 -12.74 7.26 3.23
CA ILE A 84 -13.60 6.07 3.17
C ILE A 84 -14.74 6.24 4.16
N ASN A 85 -15.96 6.04 3.66
CA ASN A 85 -17.16 5.92 4.47
C ASN A 85 -17.54 4.45 4.54
N ILE A 86 -17.67 3.94 5.76
CA ILE A 86 -18.01 2.54 6.03
C ILE A 86 -19.44 2.41 6.57
N ALA A 87 -20.01 1.23 6.38
CA ALA A 87 -21.36 0.92 6.83
C ALA A 87 -21.44 0.94 8.38
N PRO A 88 -22.52 1.47 8.99
CA PRO A 88 -22.66 1.56 10.46
C PRO A 88 -22.53 0.22 11.19
N GLU A 89 -22.92 -0.88 10.56
CA GLU A 89 -22.83 -2.25 11.08
C GLU A 89 -21.40 -2.81 11.09
N CYS A 90 -20.44 -2.09 10.50
CA CYS A 90 -19.04 -2.49 10.43
C CYS A 90 -18.34 -2.30 11.79
N LYS A 91 -18.41 -3.34 12.64
CA LYS A 91 -17.81 -3.32 13.99
C LYS A 91 -16.28 -3.23 14.01
N GLY A 92 -15.62 -3.50 12.88
CA GLY A 92 -14.15 -3.50 12.78
C GLY A 92 -13.54 -2.14 13.08
N PHE A 93 -14.22 -1.05 12.70
CA PHE A 93 -13.73 0.30 12.93
C PHE A 93 -13.82 0.76 14.37
N VAL A 94 -14.92 0.48 15.07
CA VAL A 94 -15.05 0.75 16.51
C VAL A 94 -13.93 0.04 17.28
N SER A 95 -13.67 -1.21 16.92
CA SER A 95 -12.59 -2.01 17.50
C SER A 95 -11.22 -1.37 17.28
N PHE A 96 -10.97 -0.87 16.06
CA PHE A 96 -9.74 -0.16 15.71
C PHE A 96 -9.54 1.13 16.50
N GLN A 97 -10.59 1.95 16.66
CA GLN A 97 -10.51 3.20 17.42
C GLN A 97 -10.15 2.94 18.89
N VAL A 98 -10.78 1.96 19.53
CA VAL A 98 -10.50 1.57 20.93
C VAL A 98 -9.05 1.10 21.09
N GLN A 99 -8.54 0.29 20.16
CA GLN A 99 -7.15 -0.18 20.19
C GLN A 99 -6.16 0.98 20.00
N ASN A 100 -6.38 1.83 19.01
CA ASN A 100 -5.50 2.95 18.71
C ASN A 100 -5.43 3.94 19.88
N ASP A 101 -6.56 4.23 20.55
CA ASP A 101 -6.57 5.09 21.73
C ASP A 101 -5.88 4.46 22.95
N ALA A 102 -5.86 3.13 23.06
CA ALA A 102 -5.08 2.43 24.07
C ALA A 102 -3.58 2.45 23.74
N GLU A 103 -3.20 2.23 22.48
CA GLU A 103 -1.81 2.24 22.00
C GLU A 103 -1.16 3.62 22.09
N LYS A 104 -1.89 4.72 21.87
CA LYS A 104 -1.41 6.09 22.13
C LYS A 104 -0.92 6.31 23.57
N ARG A 105 -1.32 5.45 24.52
CA ARG A 105 -0.93 5.54 25.93
C ARG A 105 0.28 4.65 26.30
N LEU A 106 0.82 3.88 25.35
CA LEU A 106 1.96 2.98 25.53
C LEU A 106 3.06 3.29 24.50
N PRO A 107 4.35 3.05 24.79
CA PRO A 107 5.40 3.19 23.79
C PRO A 107 5.17 2.19 22.65
N VAL A 108 5.12 2.72 21.42
CA VAL A 108 4.78 2.03 20.16
C VAL A 108 5.54 0.70 20.03
N GLU A 109 4.87 -0.40 20.35
CA GLU A 109 5.29 -1.73 19.91
C GLU A 109 4.83 -1.91 18.46
N LEU A 110 5.69 -2.51 17.61
CA LEU A 110 5.25 -2.90 16.28
C LEU A 110 4.07 -3.87 16.43
N ASP A 111 2.91 -3.47 15.92
CA ASP A 111 1.70 -4.29 15.80
C ASP A 111 1.98 -5.51 14.91
N THR A 112 2.59 -6.52 15.53
CA THR A 112 2.89 -7.84 14.95
C THR A 112 1.65 -8.72 14.87
N ASP A 113 0.53 -8.30 15.48
CA ASP A 113 -0.71 -9.06 15.64
C ASP A 113 -1.81 -8.69 14.62
N ALA A 114 -1.67 -7.59 13.86
CA ALA A 114 -2.61 -7.25 12.77
C ALA A 114 -2.81 -8.41 11.78
N CYS A 115 -1.75 -9.18 11.49
CA CYS A 115 -1.79 -10.36 10.64
C CYS A 115 -2.81 -11.42 11.11
N ARG A 116 -3.21 -11.43 12.40
CA ARG A 116 -4.10 -12.46 12.96
C ARG A 116 -5.58 -12.24 12.61
N LYS A 117 -5.98 -11.05 12.14
CA LYS A 117 -7.40 -10.72 11.90
C LYS A 117 -7.91 -11.17 10.53
N LEU A 118 -7.04 -11.28 9.52
CA LEU A 118 -7.38 -11.94 8.27
C LEU A 118 -7.46 -13.44 8.53
N LYS A 119 -8.66 -13.93 8.86
CA LYS A 119 -8.91 -15.37 8.90
C LYS A 119 -8.59 -15.91 7.51
N SER A 120 -7.65 -16.84 7.42
CA SER A 120 -7.49 -17.58 6.18
C SER A 120 -8.85 -18.20 5.87
N ARG A 121 -9.46 -17.80 4.75
CA ARG A 121 -10.42 -18.70 4.13
C ARG A 121 -9.59 -19.95 3.81
N LYS A 122 -10.06 -21.13 4.22
CA LYS A 122 -9.68 -22.34 3.49
C LYS A 122 -10.05 -22.04 2.05
N GLY A 123 -9.06 -21.69 1.24
CA GLY A 123 -9.29 -21.53 -0.18
C GLY A 123 -9.91 -22.82 -0.69
N GLU A 124 -10.71 -22.70 -1.74
CA GLU A 124 -10.80 -23.81 -2.69
C GLU A 124 -9.37 -24.31 -2.96
N ASP A 125 -9.21 -25.61 -3.18
CA ASP A 125 -7.88 -26.25 -3.36
C ASP A 125 -7.13 -25.61 -4.54
N LEU A 126 -6.47 -24.48 -4.30
CA LEU A 126 -5.70 -23.74 -5.29
C LEU A 126 -4.43 -24.55 -5.51
N VAL A 127 -4.43 -25.35 -6.55
CA VAL A 127 -3.26 -26.10 -7.00
C VAL A 127 -2.55 -25.23 -8.02
N VAL A 128 -1.30 -24.88 -7.73
CA VAL A 128 -0.39 -24.19 -8.65
C VAL A 128 0.74 -25.15 -8.96
N ASP A 129 0.93 -25.50 -10.24
CA ASP A 129 2.06 -26.31 -10.67
C ASP A 129 3.34 -25.47 -10.84
N LYS A 130 4.48 -26.16 -11.00
CA LYS A 130 5.79 -25.49 -11.08
C LYS A 130 5.92 -24.67 -12.37
N GLU A 131 5.32 -25.10 -13.48
CA GLU A 131 5.35 -24.39 -14.76
C GLU A 131 4.64 -23.04 -14.64
N GLN A 132 3.47 -23.02 -13.99
CA GLN A 132 2.71 -21.82 -13.68
C GLN A 132 3.50 -20.85 -12.80
N VAL A 133 4.25 -21.34 -11.81
CA VAL A 133 5.11 -20.48 -10.99
C VAL A 133 6.13 -19.75 -11.85
N PHE A 134 6.84 -20.46 -12.74
CA PHE A 134 7.83 -19.83 -13.61
C PHE A 134 7.19 -18.84 -14.58
N GLU A 135 6.02 -19.18 -15.13
CA GLU A 135 5.28 -18.28 -16.01
C GLU A 135 4.88 -16.99 -15.28
N LEU A 136 4.32 -17.09 -14.08
CA LEU A 136 3.94 -15.93 -13.26
C LEU A 136 5.15 -15.07 -12.88
N MET A 137 6.29 -15.69 -12.59
CA MET A 137 7.53 -14.95 -12.33
C MET A 137 7.99 -14.15 -13.56
N VAL A 138 7.89 -14.73 -14.76
CA VAL A 138 8.20 -14.05 -16.01
C VAL A 138 7.23 -12.90 -16.24
N GLN A 139 5.92 -13.13 -16.11
CA GLN A 139 4.88 -12.11 -16.28
C GLN A 139 5.08 -10.94 -15.31
N LEU A 140 5.33 -11.22 -14.02
CA LEU A 140 5.61 -10.20 -13.00
C LEU A 140 6.81 -9.34 -13.42
N ASN A 141 7.92 -9.98 -13.79
CA ASN A 141 9.12 -9.25 -14.21
C ASN A 141 8.86 -8.44 -15.49
N GLU A 142 8.18 -9.00 -16.48
CA GLU A 142 7.81 -8.31 -17.73
C GLU A 142 7.01 -7.03 -17.46
N GLN A 143 5.99 -7.13 -16.62
CA GLN A 143 5.08 -6.04 -16.26
C GLN A 143 5.70 -5.02 -15.28
N SER A 144 6.87 -5.30 -14.70
CA SER A 144 7.60 -4.45 -13.74
C SER A 144 8.27 -3.20 -14.39
N VAL A 145 7.55 -2.47 -15.24
CA VAL A 145 8.07 -1.37 -16.06
C VAL A 145 8.66 -0.23 -15.21
N LEU A 146 7.99 0.13 -14.11
CA LEU A 146 8.47 1.20 -13.24
C LEU A 146 9.78 0.79 -12.56
N TYR A 147 9.80 -0.39 -11.95
CA TYR A 147 11.00 -0.98 -11.34
C TYR A 147 12.16 -1.06 -12.31
N LYS A 148 11.97 -1.60 -13.52
CA LYS A 148 13.05 -1.71 -14.53
C LYS A 148 13.68 -0.35 -14.87
N SER A 149 12.91 0.73 -14.75
CA SER A 149 13.38 2.08 -15.07
C SER A 149 13.92 2.88 -13.88
N THR A 150 13.51 2.57 -12.64
CA THR A 150 13.85 3.35 -11.45
C THR A 150 14.58 2.57 -10.37
N HIS A 151 14.44 1.24 -10.36
CA HIS A 151 14.91 0.31 -9.32
C HIS A 151 14.41 0.65 -7.91
N GLY A 152 13.36 1.47 -7.79
CA GLY A 152 12.90 2.04 -6.52
C GLY A 152 11.48 1.66 -6.10
N VAL A 153 10.92 0.58 -6.66
CA VAL A 153 9.55 0.14 -6.31
C VAL A 153 9.48 -1.37 -6.11
N HIS A 154 8.47 -1.81 -5.37
CA HIS A 154 8.07 -3.21 -5.28
C HIS A 154 6.74 -3.41 -6.00
N ASN A 155 6.51 -4.63 -6.51
CA ASN A 155 5.30 -5.03 -7.19
C ASN A 155 4.74 -6.28 -6.51
N SER A 156 3.42 -6.41 -6.55
CA SER A 156 2.63 -7.53 -6.04
C SER A 156 1.63 -7.96 -7.10
#